data_AF-A0AAU7JS78-F1
#
_entry.id   AF-A0AAU7JS78-F1
#
_cell.length_a   1.000
_cell.length_b   1.000
_cell.length_c   1.000
_cell.angle_alpha   90.00
_cell.angle_beta   90.00
_cell.angle_gamma   90.00
#
_symmetry.space_group_name_H-M   'P 1'
#
loop_
_entity.id
_entity.type
_entity.pdbx_description
1 polymer ?
#
loop_
_entity_poly.entity_id
_entity_poly.type
_entity_poly.pdbx_seq_one_letter_code
_entity_poly.pdbx_strand_id
1 'polypeptide(L)'
;MVDLSGRRRPVSGAMRVVWAVVAFTAAGVLGLLLVLPRTRPLRPRRVLACDMCQRRHQRLLAAMVVLALLSVVGFGLRVSQKARSLPACVAPISISEGRTVADPVVPARAGLRSSLRSALTAPVSGLALGFAELKGRGLCSVGDPQITLAFIPAAKNLPGSMVGEVFLASPTPRVNPVRARLLAQHESRHVDQWALFTVVGGIGLLPLAYLVDSSLYPGSENHFEQSAGLYAGGYPPVPRPPVGPRGWAIALWVGVVLVVGRRRIRWAVRTTVRRRSTHAEGRCAVHTPGWT
;
A
#
# COMPACT_ATOMS: atom_id res chain seq x y z
N MET A 1 -8.97 38.55 -34.18
CA MET A 1 -9.83 37.44 -33.71
C MET A 1 -9.13 36.14 -34.09
N VAL A 2 -8.41 35.51 -33.15
CA VAL A 2 -7.74 34.23 -33.40
C VAL A 2 -8.72 33.12 -33.05
N ASP A 3 -9.18 32.39 -34.06
CA ASP A 3 -10.05 31.23 -33.89
C ASP A 3 -9.24 30.09 -33.23
N LEU A 4 -9.24 30.08 -31.89
CA LEU A 4 -8.66 29.01 -31.08
C LEU A 4 -9.62 27.80 -30.97
N SER A 5 -10.39 27.51 -32.03
CA SER A 5 -11.15 26.26 -32.16
C SER A 5 -10.21 25.08 -32.50
N GLY A 6 -9.16 24.91 -31.70
CA GLY A 6 -8.35 23.70 -31.66
C GLY A 6 -9.23 22.54 -31.21
N ARG A 7 -9.88 21.87 -32.17
CA ARG A 7 -10.54 20.57 -31.99
C ARG A 7 -9.51 19.64 -31.36
N ARG A 8 -9.64 19.41 -30.06
CA ARG A 8 -8.79 18.46 -29.35
C ARG A 8 -8.96 17.11 -30.01
N ARG A 9 -7.85 16.58 -30.53
CA ARG A 9 -7.81 15.24 -31.08
C ARG A 9 -8.34 14.27 -30.03
N PRO A 10 -9.30 13.38 -30.38
CA PRO A 10 -9.75 12.35 -29.47
C PRO A 10 -8.53 11.59 -28.95
N VAL A 11 -8.50 11.37 -27.63
CA VAL A 11 -7.44 10.57 -27.01
C VAL A 11 -7.47 9.19 -27.69
N SER A 12 -6.35 8.83 -28.34
CA SER A 12 -6.22 7.57 -29.06
C SER A 12 -6.55 6.39 -28.14
N GLY A 13 -7.05 5.29 -28.71
CA GLY A 13 -7.37 4.09 -27.93
C GLY A 13 -6.17 3.62 -27.09
N ALA A 14 -4.96 3.66 -27.67
CA ALA A 14 -3.71 3.33 -27.00
C ALA A 14 -3.47 4.15 -25.72
N MET A 15 -3.67 5.47 -25.77
CA MET A 15 -3.47 6.33 -24.60
C MET A 15 -4.47 6.03 -23.48
N ARG A 16 -5.69 5.56 -23.79
CA ARG A 16 -6.65 5.12 -22.75
C ARG A 16 -6.18 3.85 -22.05
N VAL A 17 -5.61 2.91 -22.80
CA VAL A 17 -5.04 1.67 -22.24
C VAL A 17 -3.86 2.00 -21.34
N VAL A 18 -2.94 2.85 -21.77
CA VAL A 18 -1.80 3.31 -20.95
C VAL A 18 -2.29 3.91 -19.62
N TRP A 19 -3.28 4.81 -19.67
CA TRP A 19 -3.82 5.42 -18.45
C TRP A 19 -4.55 4.42 -17.55
N ALA A 20 -5.23 3.41 -18.11
CA ALA A 20 -5.85 2.36 -17.32
C ALA A 20 -4.79 1.53 -16.59
N VAL A 21 -3.70 1.15 -17.29
CA VAL A 21 -2.57 0.43 -16.69
C VAL A 21 -1.94 1.26 -15.58
N VAL A 22 -1.59 2.53 -15.83
CA VAL A 22 -1.01 3.43 -14.82
C VAL A 22 -1.93 3.58 -13.61
N ALA A 23 -3.23 3.74 -13.83
CA ALA A 23 -4.18 3.90 -12.74
C ALA A 23 -4.28 2.64 -11.87
N PHE A 24 -4.31 1.47 -12.50
CA PHE A 24 -4.37 0.19 -11.79
C PHE A 24 -3.07 -0.11 -11.04
N THR A 25 -1.91 0.08 -11.67
CA THR A 25 -0.62 -0.20 -11.00
C THR A 25 -0.32 0.77 -9.86
N ALA A 26 -0.84 2.00 -9.93
CA ALA A 26 -0.68 3.00 -8.88
C ALA A 26 -1.67 2.82 -7.72
N ALA A 27 -2.94 2.57 -8.02
CA ALA A 27 -4.03 2.67 -7.05
C ALA A 27 -5.09 1.55 -7.18
N GLY A 28 -4.77 0.45 -7.84
CA GLY A 28 -5.64 -0.72 -7.98
C GLY A 28 -6.96 -0.43 -8.67
N VAL A 29 -8.01 -1.14 -8.26
CA VAL A 29 -9.39 -0.94 -8.73
C VAL A 29 -9.87 0.49 -8.46
N LEU A 30 -9.53 1.07 -7.30
CA LEU A 30 -9.88 2.47 -7.00
C LEU A 30 -9.27 3.45 -8.01
N GLY A 31 -8.04 3.21 -8.46
CA GLY A 31 -7.40 3.99 -9.51
C GLY A 31 -8.17 3.93 -10.84
N LEU A 32 -8.60 2.74 -11.25
CA LEU A 32 -9.42 2.56 -12.46
C LEU A 32 -10.74 3.32 -12.36
N LEU A 33 -11.45 3.19 -11.23
CA LEU A 33 -12.71 3.92 -10.98
C LEU A 33 -12.49 5.44 -11.02
N LEU A 34 -11.33 5.91 -10.57
CA LEU A 34 -10.97 7.31 -10.64
C LEU A 34 -10.71 7.75 -12.08
N VAL A 35 -10.07 6.97 -12.94
CA VAL A 35 -9.62 7.42 -14.27
C VAL A 35 -10.64 7.15 -15.39
N LEU A 36 -11.45 6.10 -15.28
CA LEU A 36 -12.34 5.68 -16.36
C LEU A 36 -13.40 6.75 -16.71
N PRO A 37 -13.60 7.06 -18.00
CA PRO A 37 -14.42 8.19 -18.44
C PRO A 37 -15.92 8.03 -18.12
N ARG A 38 -16.42 6.79 -18.04
CA ARG A 38 -17.83 6.50 -17.71
C ARG A 38 -18.22 6.93 -16.28
N THR A 39 -17.27 7.06 -15.36
CA THR A 39 -17.53 7.57 -14.00
C THR A 39 -17.40 9.09 -13.90
N ARG A 40 -17.06 9.79 -15.01
CA ARG A 40 -16.81 11.23 -15.03
C ARG A 40 -17.65 11.98 -16.08
N PRO A 41 -19.00 11.98 -15.98
CA PRO A 41 -19.85 12.70 -16.94
C PRO A 41 -19.63 14.23 -16.98
N LEU A 42 -18.89 14.83 -16.03
CA LEU A 42 -18.85 16.30 -15.84
C LEU A 42 -17.46 16.94 -15.80
N ARG A 43 -16.36 16.18 -15.95
CA ARG A 43 -15.00 16.66 -15.63
C ARG A 43 -14.21 17.31 -16.78
N PRO A 44 -14.25 16.85 -18.05
CA PRO A 44 -13.29 17.30 -19.07
C PRO A 44 -13.37 18.80 -19.35
N ARG A 45 -14.58 19.36 -19.52
CA ARG A 45 -14.76 20.78 -19.86
C ARG A 45 -14.35 21.74 -18.73
N ARG A 46 -14.52 21.33 -17.46
CA ARG A 46 -14.26 22.21 -16.29
C ARG A 46 -12.81 22.29 -15.87
N VAL A 47 -12.01 21.24 -16.12
CA VAL A 47 -10.58 21.23 -15.76
C VAL A 47 -9.79 22.18 -16.63
N LEU A 48 -10.22 22.37 -17.88
CA LEU A 48 -9.52 23.15 -18.89
C LEU A 48 -9.82 24.65 -18.81
N ALA A 49 -10.93 25.02 -18.18
CA ALA A 49 -11.32 26.42 -18.00
C ALA A 49 -10.80 27.04 -16.69
N CYS A 50 -10.08 26.26 -15.86
CA CYS A 50 -9.63 26.74 -14.55
C CYS A 50 -8.23 26.24 -14.19
N ASP A 51 -7.30 27.18 -14.03
CA ASP A 51 -5.89 26.89 -13.74
C ASP A 51 -5.70 26.07 -12.47
N MET A 52 -6.45 26.38 -11.40
CA MET A 52 -6.36 25.62 -10.15
C MET A 52 -6.88 24.18 -10.29
N CYS A 53 -7.95 23.96 -11.07
CA CYS A 53 -8.41 22.63 -11.40
C CYS A 53 -7.36 21.87 -12.22
N GLN A 54 -6.75 22.53 -13.20
CA GLN A 54 -5.71 21.96 -14.04
C GLN A 54 -4.47 21.57 -13.22
N ARG A 55 -3.93 22.47 -12.40
CA ARG A 55 -2.79 22.18 -11.52
C ARG A 55 -3.07 21.02 -10.57
N ARG A 56 -4.25 20.98 -9.94
CA ARG A 56 -4.65 19.85 -9.07
C ARG A 56 -4.76 18.55 -9.85
N HIS A 57 -5.30 18.59 -11.06
CA HIS A 57 -5.38 17.41 -11.92
C HIS A 57 -3.99 16.92 -12.32
N GLN A 58 -3.11 17.82 -12.76
CA GLN A 58 -1.71 17.51 -13.09
C GLN A 58 -0.96 16.91 -11.90
N ARG A 59 -1.12 17.46 -10.68
CA ARG A 59 -0.53 16.87 -9.46
C ARG A 59 -1.03 15.46 -9.19
N LEU A 60 -2.33 15.21 -9.37
CA LEU A 60 -2.90 13.86 -9.23
C LEU A 60 -2.34 12.89 -10.29
N LEU A 61 -2.25 13.34 -11.55
CA LEU A 61 -1.66 12.55 -12.63
C LEU A 61 -0.18 12.24 -12.34
N ALA A 62 0.60 13.24 -11.94
CA ALA A 62 2.00 13.07 -11.56
C ALA A 62 2.15 12.08 -10.40
N ALA A 63 1.32 12.19 -9.35
CA ALA A 63 1.33 11.24 -8.25
C ALA A 63 1.02 9.79 -8.69
N MET A 64 0.03 9.60 -9.57
CA MET A 64 -0.27 8.27 -10.13
C MET A 64 0.89 7.73 -10.97
N VAL A 65 1.52 8.57 -11.79
CA VAL A 65 2.70 8.16 -12.59
C VAL A 65 3.85 7.77 -11.68
N VAL A 66 4.17 8.57 -10.65
CA VAL A 66 5.23 8.25 -9.67
C VAL A 66 4.93 6.92 -8.97
N LEU A 67 3.70 6.70 -8.50
CA LEU A 67 3.32 5.43 -7.88
C LEU A 67 3.43 4.25 -8.85
N ALA A 68 3.00 4.41 -10.10
CA ALA A 68 3.14 3.37 -11.12
C ALA A 68 4.62 3.07 -11.41
N LEU A 69 5.48 4.08 -11.50
CA LEU A 69 6.92 3.91 -11.67
C LEU A 69 7.55 3.17 -10.48
N LEU A 70 7.21 3.56 -9.25
CA LEU A 70 7.64 2.86 -8.05
C LEU A 70 7.18 1.40 -8.06
N SER A 71 5.95 1.12 -8.51
CA SER A 71 5.45 -0.24 -8.64
C SER A 71 6.25 -1.07 -9.64
N VAL A 72 6.61 -0.48 -10.80
CA VAL A 72 7.43 -1.14 -11.83
C VAL A 72 8.85 -1.39 -11.34
N VAL A 73 9.49 -0.39 -10.71
CA VAL A 73 10.83 -0.53 -10.12
C VAL A 73 10.83 -1.63 -9.06
N GLY A 74 9.86 -1.60 -8.15
CA GLY A 74 9.69 -2.62 -7.13
C GLY A 74 9.50 -4.01 -7.73
N PHE A 75 8.65 -4.16 -8.74
CA PHE A 75 8.46 -5.44 -9.42
C PHE A 75 9.77 -5.94 -10.04
N GLY A 76 10.51 -5.08 -10.74
CA GLY A 76 11.81 -5.41 -11.33
C GLY A 76 12.84 -5.85 -10.30
N LEU A 77 12.94 -5.15 -9.17
CA LEU A 77 13.82 -5.54 -8.05
C LEU A 77 13.46 -6.92 -7.50
N ARG A 78 12.16 -7.21 -7.34
CA ARG A 78 11.72 -8.53 -6.86
C ARG A 78 12.05 -9.65 -7.84
N VAL A 79 11.86 -9.43 -9.14
CA VAL A 79 12.23 -10.39 -10.19
C VAL A 79 13.75 -10.63 -10.17
N SER A 80 14.54 -9.56 -10.09
CA SER A 80 16.00 -9.64 -10.01
C SER A 80 16.47 -10.43 -8.78
N GLN A 81 15.86 -10.18 -7.62
CA GLN A 81 16.19 -10.92 -6.41
C GLN A 81 15.77 -12.39 -6.53
N LYS A 82 14.61 -12.74 -7.09
CA LYS A 82 14.24 -14.17 -7.27
C LYS A 82 15.24 -14.94 -8.12
N ALA A 83 15.97 -14.27 -9.02
CA ALA A 83 17.06 -14.88 -9.78
C ALA A 83 18.32 -15.13 -8.93
N ARG A 84 18.47 -14.44 -7.79
CA ARG A 84 19.56 -14.60 -6.82
C ARG A 84 19.02 -15.43 -5.64
N SER A 85 19.34 -16.72 -5.59
CA SER A 85 18.96 -17.57 -4.46
C SER A 85 19.44 -16.95 -3.15
N LEU A 86 18.52 -16.72 -2.20
CA LEU A 86 18.88 -16.24 -0.88
C LEU A 86 19.30 -17.42 0.00
N PRO A 87 20.32 -17.25 0.87
CA PRO A 87 20.64 -18.27 1.85
C PRO A 87 19.45 -18.48 2.79
N ALA A 88 19.31 -19.71 3.30
CA ALA A 88 18.35 -19.99 4.36
C ALA A 88 18.80 -19.30 5.67
N CYS A 89 17.86 -18.78 6.45
CA CYS A 89 18.11 -18.23 7.77
C CYS A 89 18.40 -19.37 8.77
N VAL A 90 19.56 -20.01 8.67
CA VAL A 90 19.94 -21.12 9.55
C VAL A 90 20.62 -20.55 10.79
N ALA A 91 20.05 -20.80 11.98
CA ALA A 91 20.85 -20.89 13.19
C ALA A 91 21.28 -22.36 13.32
N PRO A 92 22.59 -22.69 13.25
CA PRO A 92 23.05 -24.08 13.21
C PRO A 92 22.72 -24.90 14.48
N ILE A 93 22.20 -24.26 15.52
CA ILE A 93 21.94 -24.87 16.82
C ILE A 93 20.76 -24.16 17.50
N SER A 94 19.70 -24.91 17.85
CA SER A 94 18.73 -24.47 18.85
C SER A 94 19.43 -24.49 20.21
N ILE A 95 19.93 -23.35 20.68
CA ILE A 95 20.64 -23.23 21.98
C ILE A 95 19.74 -23.67 23.15
N SER A 96 18.42 -23.67 22.97
CA SER A 96 17.46 -24.15 23.96
C SER A 96 17.25 -25.67 23.98
N GLU A 97 17.58 -26.39 22.90
CA GLU A 97 17.21 -27.82 22.76
C GLU A 97 18.37 -28.74 22.39
N GLY A 98 19.57 -28.21 22.08
CA GLY A 98 20.77 -29.01 21.79
C GLY A 98 20.64 -29.97 20.59
N ARG A 99 19.59 -29.79 19.76
CA ARG A 99 19.29 -30.65 18.62
C ARG A 99 19.48 -29.89 17.31
N THR A 100 20.05 -30.57 16.32
CA THR A 100 20.04 -30.18 14.92
C THR A 100 18.60 -30.29 14.41
N VAL A 101 17.95 -29.16 14.21
CA VAL A 101 16.63 -29.15 13.56
C VAL A 101 16.90 -29.21 12.07
N ALA A 102 16.55 -30.34 11.44
CA ALA A 102 16.62 -30.50 10.00
C ALA A 102 15.83 -29.38 9.32
N ASP A 103 16.42 -28.79 8.27
CA ASP A 103 15.80 -27.71 7.51
C ASP A 103 14.40 -28.12 7.07
N PRO A 104 13.39 -27.23 7.20
CA PRO A 104 12.13 -27.47 6.53
C PRO A 104 12.40 -27.54 5.02
N VAL A 105 12.17 -28.72 4.44
CA VAL A 105 12.27 -28.95 3.00
C VAL A 105 11.37 -27.92 2.31
N VAL A 106 11.98 -27.03 1.53
CA VAL A 106 11.26 -26.05 0.73
C VAL A 106 10.41 -26.82 -0.28
N PRO A 107 9.07 -26.69 -0.28
CA PRO A 107 8.25 -27.40 -1.25
C PRO A 107 8.64 -26.96 -2.67
N ALA A 108 8.93 -27.95 -3.53
CA ALA A 108 9.52 -27.74 -4.85
C ALA A 108 8.62 -27.00 -5.86
N ARG A 109 7.32 -26.79 -5.56
CA ARG A 109 6.39 -26.02 -6.40
C ARG A 109 5.45 -25.18 -5.57
N ALA A 110 5.58 -23.85 -5.71
CA ALA A 110 4.59 -22.92 -5.20
C ALA A 110 3.26 -23.11 -5.96
N GLY A 111 2.18 -23.37 -5.23
CA GLY A 111 0.83 -23.46 -5.84
C GLY A 111 0.40 -22.13 -6.49
N LEU A 112 -0.60 -22.19 -7.36
CA LEU A 112 -1.11 -21.02 -8.11
C LEU A 112 -1.43 -19.81 -7.19
N ARG A 113 -2.05 -20.07 -6.03
CA ARG A 113 -2.34 -19.04 -5.02
C ARG A 113 -1.07 -18.33 -4.53
N SER A 114 -0.02 -19.09 -4.22
CA SER A 114 1.25 -18.54 -3.74
C SER A 114 1.93 -17.71 -4.83
N SER A 115 1.90 -18.16 -6.08
CA SER A 115 2.45 -17.42 -7.22
C SER A 115 1.69 -16.12 -7.47
N LEU A 116 0.35 -16.15 -7.45
CA LEU A 116 -0.48 -14.97 -7.61
C LEU A 116 -0.23 -13.95 -6.49
N ARG A 117 -0.23 -14.40 -5.24
CA ARG A 117 0.08 -13.56 -4.07
C ARG A 117 1.47 -12.93 -4.19
N SER A 118 2.48 -13.69 -4.58
CA SER A 118 3.85 -13.19 -4.78
C SER A 118 3.93 -12.16 -5.91
N ALA A 119 3.20 -12.36 -7.02
CA ALA A 119 3.14 -11.40 -8.10
C ALA A 119 2.44 -10.09 -7.69
N LEU A 120 1.33 -10.18 -6.95
CA LEU A 120 0.57 -9.01 -6.48
C LEU A 120 1.36 -8.18 -5.47
N THR A 121 2.17 -8.82 -4.63
CA THR A 121 3.00 -8.12 -3.64
C THR A 121 4.39 -7.75 -4.16
N ALA A 122 4.80 -8.25 -5.33
CA ALA A 122 6.13 -8.02 -5.88
C ALA A 122 6.56 -6.54 -5.93
N PRO A 123 5.69 -5.58 -6.30
CA PRO A 123 6.02 -4.15 -6.22
C PRO A 123 6.53 -3.70 -4.84
N VAL A 124 5.78 -3.98 -3.79
CA VAL A 124 6.14 -3.54 -2.43
C VAL A 124 7.29 -4.36 -1.86
N SER A 125 7.30 -5.67 -2.13
CA SER A 125 8.38 -6.56 -1.72
C SER A 125 9.72 -6.12 -2.30
N GLY A 126 9.79 -5.80 -3.59
CA GLY A 126 11.04 -5.40 -4.21
C GLY A 126 11.54 -4.01 -3.78
N LEU A 127 10.63 -3.07 -3.49
CA LEU A 127 11.02 -1.79 -2.87
C LEU A 127 11.60 -2.01 -1.46
N ALA A 128 10.98 -2.90 -0.67
CA ALA A 128 11.50 -3.27 0.66
C ALA A 128 12.85 -3.98 0.57
N LEU A 129 13.04 -4.87 -0.42
CA LEU A 129 14.34 -5.50 -0.70
C LEU A 129 15.40 -4.47 -1.06
N GLY A 130 15.13 -3.57 -2.00
CA GLY A 130 16.08 -2.52 -2.39
C GLY A 130 16.45 -1.63 -1.20
N PHE A 131 15.46 -1.28 -0.36
CA PHE A 131 15.73 -0.56 0.89
C PHE A 131 16.61 -1.38 1.85
N ALA A 132 16.34 -2.66 2.01
CA ALA A 132 17.10 -3.56 2.88
C ALA A 132 18.51 -3.85 2.35
N GLU A 133 18.73 -3.92 1.04
CA GLU A 133 20.08 -4.04 0.47
C GLU A 133 20.89 -2.76 0.72
N LEU A 134 20.26 -1.59 0.66
CA LEU A 134 20.91 -0.29 0.89
C LEU A 134 21.18 0.02 2.36
N LYS A 135 20.33 -0.46 3.28
CA LYS A 135 20.36 -0.08 4.71
C LYS A 135 20.54 -1.24 5.67
N GLY A 136 20.32 -2.46 5.22
CA GLY A 136 20.35 -3.65 6.03
C GLY A 136 21.75 -4.25 6.17
N ARG A 137 21.81 -5.36 6.91
CA ARG A 137 23.05 -6.12 7.16
C ARG A 137 23.03 -7.53 6.57
N GLY A 138 21.96 -7.89 5.88
CA GLY A 138 21.82 -9.20 5.27
C GLY A 138 20.36 -9.53 4.95
N LEU A 139 20.20 -10.45 4.00
CA LEU A 139 18.94 -11.03 3.59
C LEU A 139 19.03 -12.55 3.72
N CYS A 140 17.97 -13.19 4.20
CA CYS A 140 17.86 -14.64 4.19
C CYS A 140 16.39 -15.05 4.03
N SER A 141 16.15 -16.31 3.66
CA SER A 141 14.81 -16.88 3.51
C SER A 141 14.48 -17.82 4.66
N VAL A 142 13.22 -17.81 5.13
CA VAL A 142 12.78 -18.68 6.23
C VAL A 142 11.34 -19.13 6.09
N GLY A 143 11.06 -20.31 6.64
CA GLY A 143 9.71 -20.82 6.87
C GLY A 143 9.03 -21.43 5.64
N ASP A 144 7.83 -21.95 5.89
CA ASP A 144 6.89 -22.44 4.88
C ASP A 144 5.48 -21.94 5.24
N PRO A 145 4.91 -20.99 4.47
CA PRO A 145 5.42 -20.43 3.22
C PRO A 145 6.63 -19.51 3.41
N GLN A 146 7.52 -19.49 2.40
CA GLN A 146 8.75 -18.70 2.46
C GLN A 146 8.48 -17.20 2.58
N ILE A 147 9.13 -16.58 3.57
CA ILE A 147 9.26 -15.13 3.70
C ILE A 147 10.74 -14.73 3.64
N THR A 148 11.02 -13.51 3.19
CA THR A 148 12.37 -12.96 3.21
C THR A 148 12.59 -12.15 4.47
N LEU A 149 13.55 -12.53 5.31
CA LEU A 149 13.99 -11.73 6.45
C LEU A 149 15.03 -10.70 5.97
N ALA A 150 14.81 -9.45 6.34
CA ALA A 150 15.72 -8.34 6.08
C ALA A 150 16.12 -7.66 7.39
N PHE A 151 17.40 -7.72 7.75
CA PHE A 151 17.89 -7.20 9.03
C PHE A 151 18.28 -5.72 8.92
N ILE A 152 17.54 -4.83 9.59
CA ILE A 152 17.73 -3.37 9.50
C ILE A 152 18.17 -2.78 10.85
N PRO A 153 19.37 -2.17 10.95
CA PRO A 153 19.92 -1.64 12.20
C PRO A 153 19.05 -0.62 12.95
N ALA A 154 18.18 0.09 12.24
CA ALA A 154 17.30 1.11 12.81
C ALA A 154 16.15 0.53 13.67
N ALA A 155 15.84 -0.77 13.53
CA ALA A 155 14.70 -1.41 14.19
C ALA A 155 14.99 -1.88 15.64
N LYS A 156 16.02 -1.32 16.31
CA LYS A 156 16.67 -1.84 17.54
C LYS A 156 15.75 -2.44 18.60
N ASN A 157 14.53 -1.93 18.79
CA ASN A 157 13.57 -2.37 19.80
C ASN A 157 12.17 -2.71 19.26
N LEU A 158 11.97 -2.72 17.94
CA LEU A 158 10.67 -3.00 17.34
C LEU A 158 10.61 -4.46 16.87
N PRO A 159 9.48 -5.16 17.06
CA PRO A 159 9.32 -6.58 16.70
C PRO A 159 9.44 -6.86 15.19
N GLY A 160 9.64 -5.84 14.36
CA GLY A 160 9.71 -5.95 12.91
C GLY A 160 8.38 -5.61 12.25
N SER A 161 8.35 -5.58 10.91
CA SER A 161 7.13 -5.29 10.16
C SER A 161 7.17 -5.96 8.79
N MET A 162 6.01 -6.49 8.38
CA MET A 162 5.84 -7.10 7.08
C MET A 162 5.59 -6.06 5.97
N VAL A 163 6.41 -6.08 4.91
CA VAL A 163 6.24 -5.27 3.70
C VAL A 163 6.22 -6.18 2.48
N GLY A 164 5.01 -6.48 1.98
CA GLY A 164 4.82 -7.51 0.96
C GLY A 164 5.25 -8.87 1.49
N GLU A 165 6.26 -9.47 0.87
CA GLU A 165 6.91 -10.75 1.24
C GLU A 165 8.25 -10.57 1.99
N VAL A 166 8.61 -9.34 2.33
CA VAL A 166 9.81 -9.02 3.12
C VAL A 166 9.45 -8.61 4.55
N PHE A 167 9.97 -9.34 5.52
CA PHE A 167 9.87 -8.99 6.93
C PHE A 167 11.10 -8.18 7.35
N LEU A 168 10.88 -6.91 7.69
CA LEU A 168 11.93 -6.01 8.15
C LEU A 168 12.16 -6.25 9.65
N ALA A 169 13.25 -6.92 10.01
CA ALA A 169 13.58 -7.32 11.37
C ALA A 169 14.69 -6.47 12.00
N SER A 170 14.70 -6.41 13.33
CA SER A 170 15.86 -5.95 14.11
C SER A 170 17.08 -6.87 13.88
N PRO A 171 18.32 -6.35 13.83
CA PRO A 171 19.52 -7.13 13.48
C PRO A 171 19.97 -8.13 14.55
N THR A 172 19.24 -8.31 15.65
CA THR A 172 19.58 -9.28 16.69
C THR A 172 18.99 -10.65 16.33
N PRO A 173 19.80 -11.65 15.93
CA PRO A 173 19.26 -12.92 15.48
C PRO A 173 19.13 -13.87 16.68
N ARG A 174 17.89 -14.22 17.04
CA ARG A 174 17.60 -15.40 17.89
C ARG A 174 16.27 -16.03 17.47
N VAL A 175 16.10 -16.31 16.18
CA VAL A 175 14.88 -17.02 15.72
C VAL A 175 15.15 -18.52 15.80
N ASN A 176 14.67 -19.16 16.87
CA ASN A 176 14.58 -20.62 16.95
C ASN A 176 13.76 -21.12 15.72
N PRO A 177 14.16 -22.21 15.03
CA PRO A 177 13.48 -22.70 13.83
C PRO A 177 11.97 -23.00 14.01
N VAL A 178 11.56 -23.49 15.18
CA VAL A 178 10.13 -23.68 15.52
C VAL A 178 9.41 -22.34 15.62
N ARG A 179 10.03 -21.35 16.28
CA ARG A 179 9.53 -19.97 16.29
C ARG A 179 9.55 -19.34 14.90
N ALA A 180 10.50 -19.70 14.05
CA ALA A 180 10.62 -19.20 12.69
C ALA A 180 9.46 -19.69 11.80
N ARG A 181 9.05 -20.96 11.95
CA ARG A 181 7.88 -21.50 11.25
C ARG A 181 6.58 -20.83 11.71
N LEU A 182 6.39 -20.71 13.02
CA LEU A 182 5.23 -20.05 13.62
C LEU A 182 5.14 -18.58 13.18
N LEU A 183 6.26 -17.85 13.26
CA LEU A 183 6.39 -16.50 12.71
C LEU A 183 6.05 -16.47 11.23
N ALA A 184 6.66 -17.32 10.40
CA ALA A 184 6.39 -17.34 8.95
C ALA A 184 4.92 -17.60 8.63
N GLN A 185 4.22 -18.45 9.39
CA GLN A 185 2.79 -18.67 9.23
C GLN A 185 1.98 -17.42 9.55
N HIS A 186 2.29 -16.72 10.64
CA HIS A 186 1.66 -15.45 10.97
C HIS A 186 1.93 -14.38 9.91
N GLU A 187 3.20 -14.16 9.57
CA GLU A 187 3.63 -13.17 8.57
C GLU A 187 3.06 -13.47 7.18
N SER A 188 2.86 -14.75 6.84
CA SER A 188 2.25 -15.16 5.57
C SER A 188 0.84 -14.61 5.35
N ARG A 189 0.09 -14.40 6.43
CA ARG A 189 -1.27 -13.83 6.37
C ARG A 189 -1.22 -12.32 6.14
N HIS A 190 -0.19 -11.62 6.62
CA HIS A 190 0.05 -10.23 6.23
C HIS A 190 0.39 -10.12 4.73
N VAL A 191 1.04 -11.12 4.13
CA VAL A 191 1.22 -11.13 2.66
C VAL A 191 -0.12 -11.25 1.93
N ASP A 192 -1.06 -12.05 2.43
CA ASP A 192 -2.42 -12.14 1.87
C ASP A 192 -3.15 -10.80 1.98
N GLN A 193 -3.02 -10.11 3.13
CA GLN A 193 -3.54 -8.75 3.32
C GLN A 193 -2.90 -7.77 2.31
N TRP A 194 -1.57 -7.82 2.13
CA TRP A 194 -0.86 -7.00 1.14
C TRP A 194 -1.36 -7.23 -0.28
N ALA A 195 -1.56 -8.50 -0.68
CA ALA A 195 -2.05 -8.85 -2.01
C ALA A 195 -3.46 -8.28 -2.24
N LEU A 196 -4.39 -8.49 -1.29
CA LEU A 196 -5.76 -7.98 -1.38
C LEU A 196 -5.78 -6.45 -1.49
N PHE A 197 -5.08 -5.76 -0.59
CA PHE A 197 -5.08 -4.30 -0.55
C PHE A 197 -4.38 -3.67 -1.76
N THR A 198 -3.36 -4.35 -2.32
CA THR A 198 -2.72 -3.92 -3.56
C THR A 198 -3.69 -3.96 -4.74
N VAL A 199 -4.54 -4.99 -4.83
CA VAL A 199 -5.59 -5.05 -5.87
C VAL A 199 -6.62 -3.95 -5.68
N VAL A 200 -7.06 -3.71 -4.44
CA VAL A 200 -8.12 -2.72 -4.16
C VAL A 200 -7.64 -1.29 -4.37
N GLY A 201 -6.52 -0.91 -3.76
CA GLY A 201 -6.08 0.49 -3.69
C GLY A 201 -4.60 0.72 -4.01
N GLY A 202 -3.93 -0.26 -4.61
CA GLY A 202 -2.51 -0.18 -4.93
C GLY A 202 -1.60 -0.30 -3.71
N ILE A 203 -0.32 -0.05 -3.92
CA ILE A 203 0.75 -0.28 -2.94
C ILE A 203 0.64 0.55 -1.65
N GLY A 204 -0.19 1.59 -1.64
CA GLY A 204 -0.37 2.50 -0.50
C GLY A 204 -1.55 2.17 0.42
N LEU A 205 -2.48 1.29 0.02
CA LEU A 205 -3.72 1.13 0.76
C LEU A 205 -3.54 0.39 2.10
N LEU A 206 -2.77 -0.70 2.13
CA LEU A 206 -2.56 -1.44 3.38
C LEU A 206 -1.84 -0.60 4.45
N PRO A 207 -0.71 0.08 4.17
CA PRO A 207 -0.06 0.93 5.17
C PRO A 207 -0.98 1.99 5.76
N LEU A 208 -1.83 2.61 4.92
CA LEU A 208 -2.79 3.61 5.39
C LEU A 208 -3.88 2.98 6.27
N ALA A 209 -4.45 1.85 5.84
CA ALA A 209 -5.48 1.15 6.61
C ALA A 209 -4.92 0.63 7.95
N TYR A 210 -3.72 0.05 7.92
CA TYR A 210 -3.02 -0.43 9.10
C TYR A 210 -2.70 0.72 10.06
N LEU A 211 -2.26 1.88 9.57
CA LEU A 211 -2.02 3.07 10.39
C LEU A 211 -3.30 3.58 11.09
N VAL A 212 -4.41 3.64 10.34
CA VAL A 212 -5.71 4.03 10.91
C VAL A 212 -6.09 3.04 12.01
N ASP A 213 -6.06 1.75 11.71
CA ASP A 213 -6.47 0.71 12.64
C ASP A 213 -5.54 0.65 13.87
N SER A 214 -4.22 0.75 13.72
CA SER A 214 -3.27 0.71 14.84
C SER A 214 -3.34 1.93 15.76
N SER A 215 -3.76 3.08 15.21
CA SER A 215 -4.01 4.27 16.01
C SER A 215 -5.27 4.13 16.88
N LEU A 216 -6.27 3.41 16.40
CA LEU A 216 -7.51 3.11 17.13
C LEU A 216 -7.29 1.94 18.09
N TYR A 217 -6.78 0.82 17.60
CA TYR A 217 -6.58 -0.46 18.28
C TYR A 217 -5.09 -0.85 18.25
N PRO A 218 -4.33 -0.52 19.30
CA PRO A 218 -2.88 -0.72 19.32
C PRO A 218 -2.48 -2.18 19.59
N GLY A 219 -1.32 -2.57 19.05
CA GLY A 219 -0.68 -3.85 19.39
C GLY A 219 -1.56 -5.05 19.02
N SER A 220 -1.74 -5.99 19.97
CA SER A 220 -2.55 -7.19 19.75
C SER A 220 -4.04 -6.90 19.53
N GLU A 221 -4.54 -5.72 19.89
CA GLU A 221 -5.92 -5.33 19.57
C GLU A 221 -6.10 -4.93 18.10
N ASN A 222 -5.04 -4.71 17.33
CA ASN A 222 -5.13 -4.37 15.92
C ASN A 222 -5.79 -5.49 15.10
N HIS A 223 -6.76 -5.15 14.25
CA HIS A 223 -7.54 -6.13 13.49
C HIS A 223 -6.72 -6.88 12.43
N PHE A 224 -5.68 -6.24 11.87
CA PHE A 224 -4.77 -6.91 10.95
C PHE A 224 -3.91 -7.94 11.67
N GLU A 225 -3.45 -7.64 12.88
CA GLU A 225 -2.70 -8.57 13.74
C GLU A 225 -3.59 -9.73 14.23
N GLN A 226 -4.83 -9.43 14.65
CA GLN A 226 -5.80 -10.44 15.05
C GLN A 226 -6.14 -11.39 13.90
N SER A 227 -6.38 -10.87 12.70
CA SER A 227 -6.66 -11.70 11.52
C SER A 227 -5.43 -12.47 11.02
N ALA A 228 -4.21 -11.98 11.28
CA ALA A 228 -2.98 -12.75 11.11
C ALA A 228 -2.81 -13.84 12.18
N GLY A 229 -3.58 -13.82 13.26
CA GLY A 229 -3.59 -14.85 14.29
C GLY A 229 -2.40 -14.70 15.23
N LEU A 230 -2.62 -13.98 16.33
CA LEU A 230 -1.61 -13.64 17.34
C LEU A 230 -0.92 -14.88 17.93
N TYR A 231 -1.69 -15.90 18.30
CA TYR A 231 -1.17 -17.14 18.89
C TYR A 231 -0.23 -17.89 17.95
N ALA A 232 -0.50 -17.84 16.64
CA ALA A 232 0.33 -18.49 15.64
C ALA A 232 1.70 -17.80 15.50
N GLY A 233 1.79 -16.49 15.78
CA GLY A 233 3.05 -15.73 15.74
C GLY A 233 3.82 -15.69 17.05
N GLY A 234 3.28 -16.30 18.13
CA GLY A 234 3.88 -16.21 19.47
C GLY A 234 3.71 -14.84 20.14
N TYR A 235 2.76 -14.02 19.66
CA TYR A 235 2.44 -12.73 20.26
C TYR A 235 1.59 -12.89 21.53
N PRO A 236 1.68 -11.93 22.47
CA PRO A 236 0.79 -11.91 23.63
C PRO A 236 -0.69 -11.91 23.17
N PRO A 237 -1.57 -12.63 23.88
CA PRO A 237 -2.98 -12.61 23.57
C PRO A 237 -3.57 -11.20 23.73
N VAL A 238 -4.71 -10.96 23.10
CA VAL A 238 -5.50 -9.77 23.36
C VAL A 238 -5.87 -9.71 24.86
N PRO A 239 -5.71 -8.56 25.55
CA PRO A 239 -6.16 -8.40 26.93
C PRO A 239 -7.64 -8.76 27.13
N ARG A 240 -7.99 -9.26 28.33
CA ARG A 240 -9.38 -9.57 28.71
C ARG A 240 -9.74 -8.85 30.01
N PRO A 241 -10.68 -7.88 30.02
CA PRO A 241 -11.40 -7.34 28.85
C PRO A 241 -10.47 -6.54 27.92
N PRO A 242 -10.84 -6.36 26.63
CA PRO A 242 -10.08 -5.50 25.72
C PRO A 242 -10.12 -4.04 26.18
N VAL A 243 -9.06 -3.27 25.91
CA VAL A 243 -9.01 -1.84 26.23
C VAL A 243 -9.95 -1.05 25.31
N GLY A 244 -10.10 -1.50 24.07
CA GLY A 244 -10.97 -0.88 23.06
C GLY A 244 -10.31 0.31 22.35
N PRO A 245 -11.08 1.03 21.51
CA PRO A 245 -10.52 2.06 20.67
C PRO A 245 -10.07 3.28 21.47
N ARG A 246 -8.90 3.82 21.14
CA ARG A 246 -8.35 5.03 21.77
C ARG A 246 -9.22 6.26 21.45
N GLY A 247 -9.83 6.86 22.48
CA GLY A 247 -10.74 8.01 22.32
C GLY A 247 -10.14 9.20 21.56
N TRP A 248 -8.86 9.53 21.79
CA TRP A 248 -8.17 10.59 21.04
C TRP A 248 -8.04 10.27 19.55
N ALA A 249 -7.83 9.00 19.19
CA ALA A 249 -7.70 8.56 17.80
C ALA A 249 -9.07 8.58 17.10
N ILE A 250 -10.15 8.22 17.81
CA ILE A 250 -11.52 8.41 17.31
C ILE A 250 -11.75 9.88 16.99
N ALA A 251 -11.48 10.79 17.93
CA ALA A 251 -11.65 12.22 17.74
C ALA A 251 -10.84 12.74 16.54
N LEU A 252 -9.58 12.29 16.40
CA LEU A 252 -8.72 12.62 15.26
C LEU A 252 -9.35 12.20 13.93
N TRP A 253 -9.72 10.92 13.79
CA TRP A 253 -10.25 10.39 12.53
C TRP A 253 -11.64 10.93 12.19
N VAL A 254 -12.51 11.13 13.20
CA VAL A 254 -13.78 11.86 13.02
C VAL A 254 -13.50 13.27 12.51
N GLY A 255 -12.54 13.99 13.10
CA GLY A 255 -12.11 15.30 12.63
C GLY A 255 -11.63 15.29 11.17
N VAL A 256 -10.81 14.30 10.79
CA VAL A 256 -10.36 14.11 9.40
C VAL A 256 -11.55 13.88 8.46
N VAL A 257 -12.46 12.97 8.81
CA VAL A 257 -13.67 12.68 8.02
C VAL A 257 -14.54 13.91 7.88
N LEU A 258 -14.76 14.68 8.95
CA LEU A 258 -15.54 15.91 8.91
C LEU A 258 -14.88 16.99 8.04
N VAL A 259 -13.57 17.16 8.12
CA VAL A 259 -12.83 18.13 7.29
C VAL A 259 -12.89 17.74 5.81
N VAL A 260 -12.65 16.47 5.49
CA VAL A 260 -12.73 15.96 4.12
C VAL A 260 -14.17 16.03 3.61
N GLY A 261 -15.14 15.58 4.39
CA GLY A 261 -16.57 15.61 4.11
C GLY A 261 -17.07 17.03 3.85
N ARG A 262 -16.77 17.98 4.75
CA ARG A 262 -17.10 19.41 4.59
C ARG A 262 -16.50 19.98 3.30
N ARG A 263 -15.24 19.64 2.98
CA ARG A 263 -14.60 20.07 1.71
C ARG A 263 -15.31 19.48 0.49
N ARG A 264 -15.74 18.21 0.55
CA ARG A 264 -16.44 17.52 -0.54
C ARG A 264 -17.87 18.02 -0.73
N ILE A 265 -18.62 18.24 0.35
CA ILE A 265 -19.97 18.81 0.32
C ILE A 265 -19.92 20.23 -0.23
N ARG A 266 -19.03 21.09 0.27
CA ARG A 266 -18.85 22.45 -0.27
C ARG A 266 -18.51 22.43 -1.75
N TRP A 267 -17.64 21.51 -2.17
CA TRP A 267 -17.34 21.32 -3.58
C TRP A 267 -18.58 20.90 -4.37
N ALA A 268 -19.32 19.90 -3.90
CA ALA A 268 -20.53 19.39 -4.54
C ALA A 268 -21.59 20.49 -4.69
N VAL A 269 -21.92 21.20 -3.60
CA VAL A 269 -22.86 22.32 -3.59
C VAL A 269 -22.44 23.41 -4.58
N ARG A 270 -21.17 23.82 -4.60
CA ARG A 270 -20.68 24.79 -5.60
C ARG A 270 -20.81 24.28 -7.02
N THR A 271 -20.57 22.98 -7.26
CA THR A 271 -20.66 22.41 -8.61
C THR A 271 -22.09 22.23 -9.12
N THR A 272 -23.06 22.06 -8.23
CA THR A 272 -24.49 21.89 -8.56
C THR A 272 -25.19 23.24 -8.67
N VAL A 273 -25.06 24.10 -7.65
CA VAL A 273 -25.77 25.38 -7.56
C VAL A 273 -25.20 26.44 -8.52
N ARG A 274 -23.87 26.57 -8.63
CA ARG A 274 -23.24 27.65 -9.41
C ARG A 274 -22.95 27.29 -10.87
N ARG A 275 -23.80 26.48 -11.50
CA ARG A 275 -23.65 26.19 -12.95
C ARG A 275 -23.86 27.42 -13.84
N ARG A 276 -24.47 28.51 -13.32
CA ARG A 276 -24.97 29.65 -14.11
C ARG A 276 -24.41 31.03 -13.73
N SER A 277 -23.55 31.14 -12.73
CA SER A 277 -22.98 32.43 -12.32
C SER A 277 -21.80 32.84 -13.20
N THR A 278 -21.66 34.13 -13.48
CA THR A 278 -20.46 34.72 -14.09
C THR A 278 -19.24 34.50 -13.19
N HIS A 279 -18.09 34.23 -13.80
CA HIS A 279 -16.84 33.95 -13.09
C HIS A 279 -15.72 34.80 -13.66
N ALA A 280 -14.75 35.16 -12.81
CA ALA A 280 -13.51 35.75 -13.27
C ALA A 280 -12.85 34.83 -14.32
N GLU A 281 -12.25 35.45 -15.34
CA GLU A 281 -11.55 34.74 -16.41
C GLU A 281 -10.52 33.75 -15.83
N GLY A 282 -10.45 32.53 -16.39
CA GLY A 282 -9.57 31.47 -15.88
C GLY A 282 -9.99 30.83 -14.55
N ARG A 283 -11.17 31.14 -14.00
CA ARG A 283 -11.70 30.50 -12.78
C ARG A 283 -13.05 29.82 -13.02
N CYS A 284 -13.25 28.70 -12.33
CA CYS A 284 -14.54 28.01 -12.33
C CYS A 284 -15.34 28.31 -11.05
N ALA A 285 -16.64 27.98 -11.08
CA ALA A 285 -17.58 28.15 -9.97
C ALA A 285 -17.12 27.66 -8.59
N VAL A 286 -16.26 26.64 -8.57
CA VAL A 286 -15.71 26.06 -7.34
C VAL A 286 -14.66 27.00 -6.71
N HIS A 287 -13.96 27.75 -7.53
CA HIS A 287 -12.73 28.47 -7.26
C HIS A 287 -12.86 29.99 -7.31
N THR A 288 -14.03 30.52 -7.67
CA THR A 288 -14.36 31.94 -7.55
C THR A 288 -14.63 32.26 -6.08
N PRO A 289 -13.81 33.11 -5.42
CA PRO A 289 -14.10 33.60 -4.06
C PRO A 289 -15.32 34.55 -4.12
N GLY A 290 -16.18 34.50 -3.11
CA GLY A 290 -17.35 35.38 -2.97
C GLY A 290 -18.70 34.71 -3.22
N TRP A 291 -19.67 35.00 -2.36
CA TRP A 291 -21.10 35.06 -2.71
C TRP A 291 -21.32 36.52 -3.08
N THR A 292 -21.47 36.81 -4.37
CA THR A 292 -22.08 38.07 -4.81
C THR A 292 -23.57 37.81 -4.93
#